data_AF-A0A1Q7AE63-F1
#
_entry.id   AF-A0A1Q7AE63-F1
#
_cell.length_a   1.000
_cell.length_b   1.000
_cell.length_c   1.000
_cell.angle_alpha   90.00
_cell.angle_beta   90.00
_cell.angle_gamma   90.00
#
_symmetry.space_group_name_H-M   'P 1'
#
loop_
_entity.id
_entity.type
_entity.pdbx_description
1 polymer ?
#
loop_
_entity_poly.entity_id
_entity_poly.type
_entity_poly.pdbx_seq_one_letter_code
_entity_poly.pdbx_strand_id
1 'polypeptide(L)'
;MLADQSEDALSKTFNIGQGHEESIKKIAEIMIRKYQEITGREIKKEMKFQKPRKGDVMRHLADISSAKRILGYKPTTTMEKGISKYITWKLTRVA
;
A
#
# COMPACT_ATOMS: atom_id res chain seq x y z
N MET A 1 13.30 12.72 -11.16
CA MET A 1 12.89 13.43 -12.37
C MET A 1 11.38 13.49 -12.36
N LEU A 2 10.77 14.65 -12.57
CA LEU A 2 9.31 14.73 -12.70
C LEU A 2 8.90 14.30 -14.11
N ALA A 3 7.69 13.76 -14.29
CA ALA A 3 7.22 13.33 -15.61
C ALA A 3 7.23 14.47 -16.64
N ASP A 4 6.95 15.70 -16.19
CA ASP A 4 7.00 16.93 -16.98
C ASP A 4 8.41 17.28 -17.51
N GLN A 5 9.46 16.69 -16.92
CA GLN A 5 10.86 17.01 -17.24
C GLN A 5 11.52 15.95 -18.14
N SER A 6 10.74 14.99 -18.65
CA SER A 6 11.24 13.89 -19.48
C SER A 6 10.50 13.89 -20.81
N GLU A 7 11.20 14.21 -21.90
CA GLU A 7 10.64 14.08 -23.26
C GLU A 7 10.22 12.62 -23.53
N ASP A 8 10.97 11.66 -22.98
CA ASP A 8 10.64 10.24 -23.02
C ASP A 8 9.34 9.89 -22.26
N ALA A 9 8.78 10.78 -21.45
CA ALA A 9 7.50 10.58 -20.78
C ALA A 9 6.30 11.09 -21.60
N LEU A 10 6.52 11.85 -22.67
CA LEU A 10 5.45 12.41 -23.50
C LEU A 10 4.52 11.32 -24.05
N SER A 11 3.22 11.53 -23.87
CA SER A 11 2.15 10.62 -24.34
C SER A 11 2.26 9.18 -23.82
N LYS A 12 2.95 8.94 -22.69
CA LYS A 12 3.04 7.63 -22.05
C LYS A 12 2.15 7.54 -20.82
N THR A 13 1.64 6.34 -20.57
CA THR A 13 0.94 5.98 -19.34
C THR A 13 1.85 5.14 -18.46
N PHE A 14 1.79 5.38 -17.15
CA PHE A 14 2.62 4.69 -16.16
C PHE A 14 1.77 4.09 -15.06
N ASN A 15 2.03 2.82 -14.74
CA ASN A 15 1.53 2.23 -13.50
C ASN A 15 2.34 2.79 -12.34
N ILE A 16 1.64 3.28 -11.31
CA ILE A 16 2.25 3.70 -10.05
C ILE A 16 1.82 2.71 -8.96
N GLY A 17 2.80 2.07 -8.35
CA GLY A 17 2.59 1.05 -7.33
C GLY A 17 3.89 0.71 -6.62
N GLN A 18 3.91 -0.38 -5.85
CA GLN A 18 5.10 -0.81 -5.10
C GLN A 18 6.04 -1.72 -5.92
N GLY A 19 5.52 -2.37 -6.97
CA GLY A 19 6.27 -3.35 -7.77
C GLY A 19 6.41 -4.72 -7.12
N HIS A 20 5.73 -4.95 -6.01
CA HIS A 20 5.42 -6.28 -5.47
C HIS A 20 3.99 -6.25 -4.90
N GLU A 21 3.44 -7.43 -4.64
CA GLU A 21 2.11 -7.59 -4.05
C GLU A 21 2.22 -7.98 -2.57
N GLU A 22 1.11 -7.81 -1.85
CA GLU A 22 0.95 -8.22 -0.45
C GLU A 22 -0.41 -8.88 -0.29
N SER A 23 -0.49 -9.95 0.52
CA SER A 23 -1.77 -10.60 0.78
C SER A 23 -2.63 -9.78 1.75
N ILE A 24 -3.96 -9.85 1.61
CA ILE A 24 -4.91 -9.22 2.54
C ILE A 24 -4.66 -9.68 3.98
N LYS A 25 -4.38 -10.97 4.18
CA LYS A 25 -4.04 -11.54 5.50
C LYS A 25 -2.82 -10.83 6.09
N LYS A 26 -1.74 -10.69 5.32
CA LYS A 26 -0.51 -10.01 5.78
C LYS A 26 -0.76 -8.55 6.12
N ILE A 27 -1.53 -7.84 5.30
CA ILE A 27 -1.93 -6.45 5.55
C ILE A 27 -2.70 -6.36 6.89
N ALA A 28 -3.68 -7.24 7.13
CA ALA A 28 -4.43 -7.28 8.38
C ALA A 28 -3.54 -7.56 9.60
N GLU A 29 -2.60 -8.52 9.49
CA GLU A 29 -1.62 -8.80 10.55
C GLU A 29 -0.75 -7.58 10.87
N ILE A 30 -0.25 -6.88 9.84
CA ILE A 30 0.53 -5.65 10.02
C ILE A 30 -0.32 -4.56 10.69
N MET A 31 -1.57 -4.39 10.26
CA MET A 31 -2.49 -3.41 10.86
C MET A 31 -2.74 -3.69 12.34
N ILE A 32 -3.05 -4.93 12.71
CA ILE A 32 -3.28 -5.33 14.11
C ILE A 32 -2.01 -5.03 14.92
N ARG A 33 -0.86 -5.52 14.47
CA ARG A 33 0.42 -5.33 15.17
C ARG A 33 0.75 -3.85 15.35
N LYS A 34 0.69 -3.04 14.28
CA LYS A 34 0.97 -1.61 14.33
C LYS A 34 -0.02 -0.82 15.17
N TYR A 35 -1.30 -1.17 15.15
CA TYR A 35 -2.29 -0.53 16.02
C TYR A 35 -1.98 -0.77 17.51
N GLN A 36 -1.65 -2.01 17.88
CA GLN A 36 -1.27 -2.36 19.25
C GLN A 36 0.02 -1.64 19.67
N GLU A 37 1.05 -1.64 18.80
CA GLU A 37 2.31 -0.91 19.04
C GLU A 37 2.07 0.59 19.28
N ILE A 38 1.19 1.23 18.49
CA ILE A 38 0.94 2.67 18.55
C ILE A 38 0.05 3.06 19.74
N THR A 39 -0.95 2.24 20.07
CA THR A 39 -1.99 2.61 21.05
C THR A 39 -1.83 1.96 22.42
N GLY A 40 -1.03 0.90 22.53
CA GLY A 40 -0.97 0.02 23.70
C GLY A 40 -2.26 -0.79 23.94
N ARG A 41 -3.25 -0.71 23.04
CA ARG A 41 -4.53 -1.42 23.18
C ARG A 41 -4.50 -2.74 22.45
N GLU A 42 -4.73 -3.82 23.17
CA GLU A 42 -4.80 -5.17 22.61
C GLU A 42 -6.08 -5.40 21.79
N ILE A 43 -5.95 -5.99 20.60
CA ILE A 43 -7.07 -6.46 19.79
C ILE A 43 -7.29 -7.94 20.10
N LYS A 44 -8.31 -8.24 20.92
CA LYS A 44 -8.66 -9.62 21.32
C LYS A 44 -9.53 -10.39 20.31
N LYS A 45 -9.88 -9.76 19.19
CA LYS A 45 -10.76 -10.38 18.18
C LYS A 45 -9.94 -11.12 17.13
N GLU A 46 -10.36 -12.33 16.83
CA GLU A 46 -9.78 -13.13 15.73
C GLU A 46 -10.18 -12.58 14.35
N MET A 47 -9.30 -12.81 13.37
CA MET A 47 -9.59 -12.52 11.96
C MET A 47 -10.71 -13.45 11.47
N LYS A 48 -11.80 -12.86 10.97
CA LYS A 48 -12.91 -13.61 10.37
C LYS A 48 -12.80 -13.65 8.86
N PHE A 49 -12.72 -14.85 8.30
CA PHE A 49 -12.71 -15.08 6.86
C PHE A 49 -14.13 -15.21 6.33
N GLN A 50 -14.40 -14.58 5.19
CA GLN A 50 -15.69 -14.64 4.51
C GLN A 50 -15.51 -15.15 3.09
N LYS A 51 -16.63 -15.46 2.42
CA LYS A 51 -16.63 -15.87 1.01
C LYS A 51 -16.02 -14.76 0.14
N PRO A 52 -15.25 -15.10 -0.91
CA PRO A 52 -14.77 -14.13 -1.88
C PRO A 52 -15.91 -13.29 -2.46
N ARG A 53 -15.67 -11.99 -2.70
CA ARG A 53 -16.70 -11.14 -3.30
C ARG A 53 -16.73 -11.38 -4.82
N LYS A 54 -17.93 -11.39 -5.39
CA LYS A 54 -18.11 -11.52 -6.83
C LYS A 54 -17.46 -10.33 -7.53
N GLY A 55 -16.53 -10.60 -8.45
CA GLY A 55 -15.80 -9.59 -9.20
C GLY A 55 -14.44 -9.17 -8.61
N ASP A 56 -14.06 -9.69 -7.43
CA ASP A 56 -12.73 -9.42 -6.88
C ASP A 56 -11.63 -10.06 -7.74
N VAL A 57 -10.59 -9.28 -8.03
CA VAL A 57 -9.35 -9.79 -8.63
C VAL A 57 -8.48 -10.37 -7.52
N MET A 58 -8.17 -11.67 -7.60
CA MET A 58 -7.45 -12.39 -6.53
C MET A 58 -5.99 -11.94 -6.36
N ARG A 59 -5.32 -11.60 -7.45
CA ARG A 59 -3.94 -11.11 -7.47
C ARG A 59 -3.83 -9.97 -8.45
N HIS A 60 -3.32 -8.84 -7.98
CA HIS A 60 -3.17 -7.65 -8.79
C HIS A 60 -1.84 -6.98 -8.46
N LEU A 61 -0.92 -7.00 -9.42
CA LEU A 61 0.44 -6.50 -9.28
C LEU A 61 0.71 -5.47 -10.37
N ALA A 62 1.00 -4.23 -9.95
CA ALA A 62 1.42 -3.18 -10.86
C ALA A 62 2.86 -3.46 -11.34
N ASP A 63 3.02 -3.73 -12.65
CA ASP A 63 4.34 -3.63 -13.27
C ASP A 63 4.74 -2.16 -13.37
N ILE A 64 5.77 -1.79 -12.61
CA ILE A 64 6.31 -0.43 -12.52
C ILE A 64 7.63 -0.27 -13.31
N SER A 65 7.97 -1.21 -14.18
CA SER A 65 9.21 -1.20 -14.98
C SER A 65 9.38 0.11 -15.77
N SER A 66 8.35 0.55 -16.49
CA SER A 66 8.36 1.80 -17.26
C SER A 66 8.53 3.04 -16.37
N ALA A 67 7.84 3.09 -15.22
CA ALA A 67 7.95 4.20 -14.28
C ALA A 67 9.36 4.29 -13.67
N LYS A 68 9.96 3.14 -13.33
CA LYS A 68 11.35 3.07 -12.84
C LYS A 68 12.34 3.57 -13.88
N ARG A 69 12.23 3.08 -15.12
CA ARG A 69 13.19 3.38 -16.19
C ARG A 69 13.12 4.82 -16.67
N ILE A 70 11.91 5.34 -16.91
CA ILE A 70 11.71 6.65 -17.55
C ILE A 70 11.65 7.77 -16.52
N LEU A 71 10.95 7.56 -15.40
CA LEU A 71 10.74 8.61 -14.39
C LEU A 71 11.76 8.56 -13.24
N GLY A 72 12.57 7.50 -13.17
CA GLY A 72 13.37 7.20 -11.99
C GLY A 72 12.51 6.88 -10.76
N TYR A 73 11.25 6.46 -10.96
CA TYR A 73 10.32 6.24 -9.85
C TYR A 73 10.79 5.12 -8.94
N LYS A 74 10.93 5.43 -7.65
CA LYS A 74 11.33 4.48 -6.61
C LYS A 74 10.38 4.60 -5.42
N PRO A 75 9.48 3.62 -5.18
CA PRO A 75 8.67 3.58 -3.97
C PRO A 75 9.58 3.57 -2.72
N THR A 76 9.37 4.51 -1.81
CA THR A 76 10.20 4.65 -0.58
C THR A 76 9.43 4.33 0.71
N THR A 77 8.11 4.16 0.61
CA THR A 77 7.26 3.83 1.76
C THR A 77 6.90 2.35 1.68
N THR A 78 7.38 1.57 2.65
CA THR A 78 7.00 0.16 2.81
C THR A 78 5.56 0.05 3.30
N MET A 79 4.95 -1.13 3.11
CA MET A 79 3.60 -1.42 3.62
C MET A 79 3.47 -1.11 5.12
N GLU A 80 4.43 -1.54 5.93
CA GLU A 80 4.44 -1.28 7.38
C GLU A 80 4.54 0.21 7.72
N LYS A 81 5.40 0.97 7.02
CA LYS A 81 5.55 2.42 7.23
C LYS A 81 4.28 3.16 6.82
N GLY A 82 3.66 2.77 5.70
CA GLY A 82 2.40 3.33 5.21
C GLY A 82 1.26 3.11 6.20
N ILE A 83 1.08 1.87 6.66
CA ILE A 83 0.05 1.51 7.64
C ILE A 83 0.25 2.27 8.96
N SER A 84 1.48 2.37 9.46
CA SER A 84 1.78 3.10 10.70
C SER A 84 1.40 4.58 10.59
N LYS A 85 1.73 5.22 9.46
CA LYS A 85 1.32 6.61 9.16
C LYS A 85 -0.20 6.76 9.10
N TYR A 86 -0.88 5.82 8.43
CA TYR A 86 -2.34 5.84 8.31
C TYR A 86 -3.04 5.72 9.67
N ILE A 87 -2.61 4.77 10.52
CA ILE A 87 -3.16 4.59 11.86
C ILE A 87 -2.97 5.87 12.70
N THR A 88 -1.76 6.43 12.68
CA THR A 88 -1.43 7.67 13.42
C THR A 88 -2.31 8.84 12.95
N TRP A 89 -2.46 9.01 11.63
CA TRP A 89 -3.35 10.02 11.06
C TRP A 89 -4.81 9.80 11.48
N LYS A 90 -5.29 8.56 11.45
CA LYS A 90 -6.68 8.23 11.80
C LYS A 90 -6.96 8.51 13.28
N LEU A 91 -6.00 8.24 14.17
CA LEU A 91 -6.13 8.50 15.60
C LEU A 91 -6.06 9.98 15.96
N THR A 92 -5.31 10.79 15.20
CA THR A 92 -5.18 12.24 15.44
C THR A 92 -6.34 13.07 14.89
N ARG A 93 -7.11 12.55 13.92
CA ARG A 93 -8.21 13.28 13.27
C ARG A 93 -9.63 12.78 13.61
N VAL A 94 -9.75 11.88 14.57
CA VAL A 94 -11.04 11.35 15.06
C VAL A 94 -11.14 11.50 16.59
N ALA A 95 -10.63 12.62 17.11
CA ALA A 95 -11.03 13.11 18.42
C ALA A 95 -12.19 14.10 18.23
#